data_AF-A0A5E4Z337-F1
#
_entry.id   AF-A0A5E4Z337-F1
#
_cell.length_a   1.000
_cell.length_b   1.000
_cell.length_c   1.000
_cell.angle_alpha   90.00
_cell.angle_beta   90.00
_cell.angle_gamma   90.00
#
_symmetry.space_group_name_H-M   'P 1'
#
loop_
_entity.id
_entity.type
_entity.pdbx_description
1 polymer ?
#
loop_
_entity_poly.entity_id
_entity_poly.type
_entity_poly.pdbx_seq_one_letter_code
_entity_poly.pdbx_strand_id
1 'polypeptide(L)'
;MQRTLEAQRTLLADVLAGGSLDQLTSSLGELIGRPVLVIDFLANQWHASASPVPAQMDDAAWTRWLSGAQGRELGGAVRDALQRYRQTRLDVPLLPPGRQSAQTTVSAAIEPLTVDDDLVGALLTFGAEAPGDLQQLLLESARFALSVQLMRSVVRFRFETRTLTELFFEIVERRWRDEDDVLGRARRLGVTLDAPLRMMVVDYPDQRANADAGRAAGHLSLESHSTVELLARQLNVAMHIVTVGGGLVCLVPQDGATDDAALARLARRMSEALARSLGREPIVVMSDVCEGLEPLAREWERCWRMIRVARKFGRSGPLDMPGLGPLPMLMGAADSSDVHGFVDGTIGKLVEHDRQSGSPYLETLAEYLRSGCRSQPCADAMGLHVTTLRYRLARIQELFGIDVETPERRFAVELAIHLHTLTNGGKGMPAGRDAMPASPTTSSSRDAATKADKTAPARRAPATSHLRAGGRAATASMKTLPRNRE
;
A
#
# COMPACT_ATOMS: atom_id res chain seq x y z
N MET A 1 16.22 -48.88 -13.21
CA MET A 1 15.04 -49.23 -12.38
C MET A 1 15.41 -49.42 -10.92
N GLN A 2 16.24 -50.38 -10.52
CA GLN A 2 16.60 -50.61 -9.10
C GLN A 2 17.32 -49.41 -8.45
N ARG A 3 18.31 -48.82 -9.15
CA ARG A 3 18.96 -47.55 -8.75
C ARG A 3 17.98 -46.37 -8.63
N THR A 4 16.92 -46.36 -9.43
CA THR A 4 15.90 -45.29 -9.44
C THR A 4 14.95 -45.43 -8.26
N LEU A 5 14.56 -46.66 -7.92
CA LEU A 5 13.74 -46.95 -6.75
C LEU A 5 14.51 -46.69 -5.44
N GLU A 6 15.80 -47.01 -5.42
CA GLU A 6 16.69 -46.64 -4.31
C GLU A 6 16.83 -45.12 -4.19
N ALA A 7 17.04 -44.40 -5.30
CA ALA A 7 17.07 -42.94 -5.32
C ALA A 7 15.77 -42.28 -4.84
N GLN A 8 14.61 -42.78 -5.28
CA GLN A 8 13.29 -42.31 -4.80
C GLN A 8 13.12 -42.56 -3.31
N ARG A 9 13.54 -43.75 -2.82
CA ARG A 9 13.44 -44.10 -1.41
C ARG A 9 14.35 -43.21 -0.54
N THR A 10 15.55 -42.91 -1.00
CA THR A 10 16.49 -42.00 -0.31
C THR A 10 15.94 -40.57 -0.27
N LEU A 11 15.46 -40.04 -1.40
CA LEU A 11 14.85 -38.70 -1.45
C LEU A 11 13.65 -38.57 -0.50
N LEU A 12 12.76 -39.56 -0.47
CA LEU A 12 11.63 -39.56 0.46
C LEU A 12 12.05 -39.76 1.93
N ALA A 13 13.09 -40.55 2.18
CA ALA A 13 13.65 -40.73 3.53
C ALA A 13 14.28 -39.43 4.06
N ASP A 14 15.00 -38.68 3.22
CA ASP A 14 15.63 -37.41 3.59
C ASP A 14 14.58 -36.32 3.89
N VAL A 15 13.45 -36.32 3.17
CA VAL A 15 12.30 -35.46 3.49
C VAL A 15 11.71 -35.79 4.85
N LEU A 16 11.51 -37.08 5.14
CA LEU A 16 10.97 -37.54 6.43
C LEU A 16 11.96 -37.33 7.59
N ALA A 17 13.26 -37.35 7.32
CA ALA A 17 14.32 -37.09 8.30
C ALA A 17 14.53 -35.59 8.59
N GLY A 18 13.89 -34.70 7.81
CA GLY A 18 14.01 -33.25 7.99
C GLY A 18 15.29 -32.64 7.41
N GLY A 19 15.84 -33.22 6.34
CA GLY A 19 16.99 -32.66 5.62
C GLY A 19 16.73 -31.24 5.09
N SER A 20 17.80 -30.47 4.86
CA SER A 20 17.67 -29.10 4.35
C SER A 20 17.32 -29.08 2.85
N LEU A 21 16.70 -27.98 2.39
CA LEU A 21 16.36 -27.81 0.98
C LEU A 21 17.62 -27.79 0.09
N ASP A 22 18.75 -27.30 0.60
CA ASP A 22 20.06 -27.37 -0.07
C ASP A 22 20.52 -28.81 -0.29
N GLN A 23 20.43 -29.66 0.73
CA GLN A 23 20.85 -31.07 0.64
C GLN A 23 20.01 -31.84 -0.39
N LEU A 24 18.70 -31.63 -0.39
CA LEU A 24 17.79 -32.22 -1.35
C LEU A 24 18.06 -31.73 -2.77
N THR A 25 18.33 -30.44 -2.94
CA THR A 25 18.67 -29.85 -4.23
C THR A 25 19.97 -30.43 -4.78
N SER A 26 21.03 -30.51 -3.97
CA SER A 26 22.30 -31.11 -4.37
C SER A 26 22.15 -32.58 -4.75
N SER A 27 21.46 -33.37 -3.91
CA SER A 27 21.20 -34.79 -4.17
C SER A 27 20.40 -34.99 -5.46
N LEU A 28 19.42 -34.13 -5.72
CA LEU A 28 18.63 -34.16 -6.94
C LEU A 28 19.49 -33.84 -8.18
N GLY A 29 20.39 -32.86 -8.08
CA GLY A 29 21.34 -32.54 -9.15
C GLY A 29 22.26 -33.71 -9.51
N GLU A 30 22.78 -34.43 -8.50
CA GLU A 30 23.59 -35.64 -8.70
C GLU A 30 22.79 -36.78 -9.34
N LEU A 31 21.55 -37.01 -8.87
CA LEU A 31 20.68 -38.08 -9.36
C LEU A 31 20.20 -37.85 -10.80
N ILE A 32 19.88 -36.60 -11.16
CA ILE A 32 19.47 -36.24 -12.52
C ILE A 32 20.69 -36.13 -13.44
N GLY A 33 21.87 -35.83 -12.89
CA GLY A 33 23.09 -35.57 -13.65
C GLY A 33 23.05 -34.22 -14.37
N ARG A 34 22.25 -33.27 -13.86
CA ARG A 34 22.10 -31.93 -14.43
C ARG A 34 22.05 -30.87 -13.33
N PRO A 35 22.45 -29.62 -13.61
CA PRO A 35 22.26 -28.51 -12.69
C PRO A 35 20.78 -28.28 -12.41
N VAL A 36 20.46 -28.12 -11.13
CA VAL A 36 19.11 -27.91 -10.61
C VAL A 36 19.09 -26.65 -9.75
N LEU A 37 18.00 -25.90 -9.82
CA LEU A 37 17.71 -24.76 -8.97
C LEU A 37 16.30 -24.89 -8.39
N VAL A 38 16.19 -24.81 -7.07
CA VAL A 38 14.91 -24.71 -6.36
C VAL A 38 14.76 -23.29 -5.84
N ILE A 39 13.61 -22.69 -6.10
CA ILE A 39 13.23 -21.36 -5.62
C ILE A 39 12.18 -21.55 -4.52
N ASP A 40 12.48 -21.07 -3.31
CA ASP A 40 11.47 -20.87 -2.27
C ASP A 40 10.92 -19.44 -2.41
N PHE A 41 9.68 -19.33 -2.90
CA PHE A 41 9.06 -18.02 -3.12
C PHE A 41 8.66 -17.32 -1.83
N LEU A 42 8.47 -18.07 -0.73
CA LEU A 42 8.09 -17.53 0.58
C LEU A 42 9.29 -16.96 1.31
N ALA A 43 10.36 -17.75 1.41
CA ALA A 43 11.59 -17.31 2.04
C ALA A 43 12.40 -16.35 1.14
N ASN A 44 12.03 -16.26 -0.15
CA ASN A 44 12.79 -15.57 -1.19
C ASN A 44 14.25 -16.07 -1.21
N GLN A 45 14.40 -17.40 -1.18
CA GLN A 45 15.67 -18.10 -1.14
C GLN A 45 15.89 -18.94 -2.39
N TRP A 46 17.17 -19.15 -2.69
CA TRP A 46 17.66 -19.88 -3.85
C TRP A 46 18.48 -21.06 -3.38
N HIS A 47 18.15 -22.25 -3.84
CA HIS A 47 18.89 -23.47 -3.55
C HIS A 47 19.38 -24.01 -4.88
N ALA A 48 20.69 -23.97 -5.14
CA ALA A 48 21.29 -24.39 -6.40
C ALA A 48 22.21 -25.59 -6.17
N SER A 49 22.12 -26.61 -7.02
CA SER A 49 23.03 -27.76 -6.95
C SER A 49 24.40 -27.45 -7.56
N ALA A 50 24.42 -26.75 -8.70
CA ALA A 50 25.61 -26.37 -9.45
C ALA A 50 25.30 -25.23 -10.43
N SER A 51 26.33 -24.57 -10.96
CA SER A 51 26.20 -23.62 -12.05
C SER A 51 25.77 -24.30 -13.35
N PRO A 52 24.80 -23.74 -14.10
CA PRO A 52 24.44 -24.24 -15.42
C PRO A 52 25.50 -23.95 -16.49
N VAL A 53 26.44 -23.03 -16.22
CA VAL A 53 27.49 -22.61 -17.16
C VAL A 53 28.85 -22.56 -16.45
N PRO A 54 29.37 -23.69 -15.95
CA PRO A 54 30.58 -23.73 -15.10
C PRO A 54 31.81 -23.13 -15.79
N ALA A 55 31.90 -23.21 -17.12
CA ALA A 55 32.99 -22.62 -17.89
C ALA A 55 32.98 -21.07 -17.91
N GLN A 56 31.84 -20.45 -17.64
CA GLN A 56 31.67 -18.99 -17.64
C GLN A 56 31.50 -18.42 -16.24
N MET A 57 30.92 -19.21 -15.33
CA MET A 57 30.56 -18.82 -13.98
C MET A 57 30.66 -20.06 -13.10
N ASP A 58 31.61 -20.08 -12.19
CA ASP A 58 31.71 -21.14 -11.18
C ASP A 58 30.52 -21.10 -10.21
N ASP A 59 30.40 -22.11 -9.35
CA ASP A 59 29.27 -22.24 -8.41
C ASP A 59 29.21 -21.07 -7.42
N ALA A 60 30.36 -20.54 -6.99
CA ALA A 60 30.43 -19.40 -6.08
C ALA A 60 29.97 -18.10 -6.74
N ALA A 61 30.30 -17.89 -8.01
CA ALA A 61 29.82 -16.77 -8.80
C ALA A 61 28.34 -16.92 -9.14
N TRP A 62 27.85 -18.14 -9.37
CA TRP A 62 26.44 -18.42 -9.60
C TRP A 62 25.58 -18.08 -8.37
N THR A 63 25.98 -18.54 -7.18
CA THR A 63 25.28 -18.21 -5.93
C THR A 63 25.24 -16.70 -5.67
N ARG A 64 26.35 -15.99 -5.96
CA ARG A 64 26.39 -14.52 -5.87
C ARG A 64 25.48 -13.85 -6.90
N TRP A 65 25.40 -14.37 -8.12
CA TRP A 65 24.51 -13.88 -9.17
C TRP A 65 23.03 -14.04 -8.79
N LEU A 66 22.66 -15.22 -8.27
CA LEU A 66 21.31 -15.50 -7.76
C LEU A 66 20.91 -14.58 -6.61
N SER A 67 21.86 -14.26 -5.74
CA SER A 67 21.64 -13.32 -4.63
C SER A 67 21.53 -11.85 -5.08
N GLY A 68 21.89 -11.55 -6.32
CA GLY A 68 21.91 -10.22 -6.92
C GLY A 68 20.54 -9.74 -7.44
N ALA A 69 20.56 -8.63 -8.19
CA ALA A 69 19.36 -8.09 -8.83
C ALA A 69 18.82 -9.01 -9.94
N GLN A 70 19.72 -9.62 -10.70
CA GLN A 70 19.39 -10.50 -11.83
C GLN A 70 18.71 -11.79 -11.37
N GLY A 71 19.16 -12.40 -10.27
CA GLY A 71 18.46 -13.54 -9.67
C GLY A 71 17.02 -13.17 -9.28
N ARG A 72 16.79 -12.00 -8.68
CA ARG A 72 15.43 -11.53 -8.36
C ARG A 72 14.55 -11.36 -9.59
N GLU A 73 15.09 -10.81 -10.68
CA GLU A 73 14.38 -10.70 -11.96
C GLU A 73 14.00 -12.08 -12.51
N LEU A 74 14.92 -13.06 -12.43
CA LEU A 74 14.63 -14.44 -12.78
C LEU A 74 13.49 -15.03 -11.94
N GLY A 75 13.43 -14.75 -10.64
CA GLY A 75 12.36 -15.23 -9.76
C GLY A 75 10.99 -14.71 -10.16
N GLY A 76 10.91 -13.40 -10.48
CA GLY A 76 9.71 -12.80 -11.03
C GLY A 76 9.30 -13.40 -12.38
N ALA A 77 10.28 -13.60 -13.28
CA ALA A 77 10.03 -14.21 -14.58
C ALA A 77 9.53 -15.66 -14.47
N VAL A 78 10.13 -16.48 -13.60
CA VAL A 78 9.69 -17.87 -13.35
C VAL A 78 8.28 -17.90 -12.77
N ARG A 79 7.99 -17.03 -11.79
CA ARG A 79 6.65 -16.95 -11.19
C ARG A 79 5.60 -16.56 -12.23
N ASP A 80 5.88 -15.54 -13.04
CA ASP A 80 4.99 -15.09 -14.13
C ASP A 80 4.80 -16.19 -15.18
N ALA A 81 5.88 -16.89 -15.55
CA ALA A 81 5.85 -18.01 -16.49
C ALA A 81 4.94 -19.15 -15.99
N LEU A 82 5.03 -19.53 -14.71
CA LEU A 82 4.24 -20.60 -14.12
C LEU A 82 2.77 -20.18 -13.92
N GLN A 83 2.51 -18.99 -13.39
CA GLN A 83 1.16 -18.56 -13.00
C GLN A 83 0.35 -17.97 -14.15
N ARG A 84 0.92 -17.01 -14.89
CA ARG A 84 0.19 -16.27 -15.94
C ARG A 84 0.22 -17.00 -17.27
N TYR A 85 1.38 -17.56 -17.63
CA TYR A 85 1.60 -18.12 -18.96
C TYR A 85 1.54 -19.65 -19.02
N ARG A 86 1.50 -20.32 -17.86
CA ARG A 86 1.55 -21.80 -17.72
C ARG A 86 2.64 -22.46 -18.58
N GLN A 87 3.80 -21.82 -18.64
CA GLN A 87 4.95 -22.32 -19.38
C GLN A 87 5.65 -23.43 -18.61
N THR A 88 6.25 -24.36 -19.35
CA THR A 88 7.08 -25.46 -18.83
C THR A 88 8.57 -25.28 -19.14
N ARG A 89 8.90 -24.23 -19.89
CA ARG A 89 10.28 -23.84 -20.22
C ARG A 89 10.45 -22.34 -20.15
N LEU A 90 11.63 -21.93 -19.72
CA LEU A 90 12.06 -20.54 -19.66
C LEU A 90 13.50 -20.43 -20.17
N ASP A 91 13.73 -19.48 -21.07
CA ASP A 91 15.08 -19.13 -21.49
C ASP A 91 15.64 -18.08 -20.53
N VAL A 92 16.72 -18.43 -19.85
CA VAL A 92 17.36 -17.62 -18.81
C VAL A 92 18.54 -16.86 -19.42
N PRO A 93 18.44 -15.53 -19.60
CA PRO A 93 19.56 -14.73 -20.03
C PRO A 93 20.57 -14.57 -18.89
N LEU A 94 21.75 -15.17 -19.04
CA LEU A 94 22.86 -15.01 -18.12
C LEU A 94 23.83 -13.95 -18.66
N LEU A 95 24.07 -12.92 -17.85
CA LEU A 95 25.19 -11.99 -18.03
C LEU A 95 26.29 -12.34 -17.01
N PRO A 96 27.39 -12.99 -17.45
CA PRO A 96 28.51 -13.29 -16.56
C PRO A 96 29.17 -11.99 -16.05
N PRO A 97 29.64 -11.97 -14.79
CA PRO A 97 30.36 -10.81 -14.24
C PRO A 97 31.56 -10.44 -15.12
N GLY A 98 31.70 -9.16 -15.47
CA GLY A 98 32.85 -8.64 -16.23
C GLY A 98 32.78 -8.80 -17.75
N ARG A 99 31.72 -9.38 -18.32
CA ARG A 99 31.49 -9.42 -19.78
C ARG A 99 30.20 -8.70 -20.16
N GLN A 100 30.28 -7.41 -20.46
CA GLN A 100 29.12 -6.58 -20.82
C GLN A 100 28.52 -6.89 -22.20
N SER A 101 29.15 -7.76 -23.01
CA SER A 101 28.76 -7.99 -24.42
C SER A 101 28.51 -9.46 -24.81
N ALA A 102 28.70 -10.42 -23.89
CA ALA A 102 28.47 -11.83 -24.15
C ALA A 102 27.32 -12.35 -23.26
N GLN A 103 26.09 -12.14 -23.72
CA GLN A 103 24.89 -12.69 -23.08
C GLN A 103 24.75 -14.16 -23.48
N THR A 104 24.82 -15.06 -22.51
CA THR A 104 24.60 -16.49 -22.73
C THR A 104 23.19 -16.83 -22.32
N THR A 105 22.37 -17.35 -23.23
CA THR A 105 21.03 -17.82 -22.89
C THR A 105 21.06 -19.31 -22.57
N VAL A 106 20.52 -19.70 -21.42
CA VAL A 106 20.39 -21.11 -21.03
C VAL A 106 18.91 -21.46 -20.92
N SER A 107 18.49 -22.51 -21.62
CA SER A 107 17.12 -23.00 -21.50
C SER A 107 16.97 -23.87 -20.25
N ALA A 108 15.92 -23.60 -19.47
CA ALA A 108 15.56 -24.36 -18.28
C ALA A 108 14.14 -24.89 -18.41
N ALA A 109 13.93 -26.15 -18.05
CA ALA A 109 12.58 -26.65 -17.78
C ALA A 109 12.16 -26.18 -16.38
N ILE A 110 10.94 -25.66 -16.28
CA ILE A 110 10.37 -25.09 -15.05
C ILE A 110 9.18 -25.95 -14.61
N GLU A 111 9.19 -26.34 -13.34
CA GLU A 111 8.12 -27.10 -12.72
C GLU A 111 7.59 -26.39 -11.46
N PRO A 112 6.26 -26.27 -11.30
CA PRO A 112 5.68 -25.64 -10.12
C PRO A 112 5.80 -26.55 -8.89
N LEU A 113 6.17 -25.97 -7.75
CA LEU A 113 6.07 -26.60 -6.43
C LEU A 113 4.87 -26.01 -5.71
N THR A 114 3.88 -26.85 -5.44
CA THR A 114 2.61 -26.41 -4.85
C THR A 114 2.31 -27.07 -3.50
N VAL A 115 1.61 -26.34 -2.62
CA VAL A 115 1.10 -26.81 -1.32
C VAL A 115 -0.33 -26.29 -1.19
N ASP A 116 -1.33 -27.16 -0.99
CA ASP A 116 -2.75 -26.75 -0.96
C ASP A 116 -3.16 -25.88 -2.18
N ASP A 117 -2.66 -26.22 -3.38
CA ASP A 117 -2.80 -25.46 -4.65
C ASP A 117 -2.09 -24.08 -4.69
N ASP A 118 -1.48 -23.62 -3.59
CA ASP A 118 -0.61 -22.44 -3.59
C ASP A 118 0.70 -22.74 -4.33
N LEU A 119 1.12 -21.84 -5.23
CA LEU A 119 2.47 -21.86 -5.79
C LEU A 119 3.47 -21.33 -4.75
N VAL A 120 4.20 -22.24 -4.10
CA VAL A 120 5.12 -21.90 -3.01
C VAL A 120 6.58 -21.91 -3.44
N GLY A 121 6.87 -22.51 -4.61
CA GLY A 121 8.20 -22.53 -5.17
C GLY A 121 8.24 -22.99 -6.61
N ALA A 122 9.44 -23.10 -7.15
CA ALA A 122 9.68 -23.64 -8.48
C ALA A 122 10.94 -24.52 -8.50
N LEU A 123 10.89 -25.58 -9.29
CA LEU A 123 12.03 -26.43 -9.62
C LEU A 123 12.46 -26.12 -11.05
N LEU A 124 13.72 -25.75 -11.23
CA LEU A 124 14.35 -25.51 -12.51
C LEU A 124 15.38 -26.59 -12.78
N THR A 125 15.33 -27.17 -13.97
CA THR A 125 16.37 -28.09 -14.46
C THR A 125 16.98 -27.54 -15.74
N PHE A 126 18.30 -27.40 -15.75
CA PHE A 126 19.03 -26.80 -16.86
C PHE A 126 19.51 -27.87 -17.85
N GLY A 127 19.24 -27.66 -19.14
CA GLY A 127 19.65 -28.58 -20.21
C GLY A 127 18.73 -28.53 -21.43
N ALA A 128 19.30 -28.77 -22.61
CA ALA A 128 18.59 -28.67 -23.89
C ALA A 128 17.66 -29.87 -24.17
N GLU A 129 18.01 -31.05 -23.70
CA GLU A 129 17.28 -32.29 -24.00
C GLU A 129 16.11 -32.51 -23.05
N ALA A 130 14.99 -33.02 -23.58
CA ALA A 130 13.88 -33.48 -22.76
C ALA A 130 14.33 -34.63 -21.83
N PRO A 131 13.86 -34.67 -20.57
CA PRO A 131 14.15 -35.79 -19.69
C PRO A 131 13.55 -37.09 -20.26
N GLY A 132 14.29 -38.19 -20.15
CA GLY A 132 13.72 -39.51 -20.47
C GLY A 132 12.70 -39.97 -19.41
N ASP A 133 11.89 -40.99 -19.70
CA ASP A 133 10.82 -41.48 -18.82
C ASP A 133 11.26 -41.73 -17.37
N LEU A 134 12.48 -42.24 -17.19
CA LEU A 134 13.06 -42.50 -15.86
C LEU A 134 13.38 -41.21 -15.10
N GLN A 135 13.88 -40.20 -15.80
CA GLN A 135 14.15 -38.88 -15.24
C GLN A 135 12.85 -38.14 -14.93
N GLN A 136 11.81 -38.32 -15.76
CA GLN A 136 10.48 -37.78 -15.50
C GLN A 136 9.88 -38.35 -14.20
N LEU A 137 10.00 -39.66 -13.98
CA LEU A 137 9.54 -40.29 -12.72
C LEU A 137 10.33 -39.80 -11.49
N LEU A 138 11.63 -39.53 -11.65
CA LEU A 138 12.45 -38.93 -10.59
C LEU A 138 12.05 -37.48 -10.31
N LEU A 139 11.77 -36.69 -11.35
CA LEU A 139 11.30 -35.31 -11.24
C LEU A 139 9.94 -35.23 -10.55
N GLU A 140 9.00 -36.12 -10.87
CA GLU A 140 7.70 -36.21 -10.18
C GLU A 140 7.88 -36.51 -8.68
N SER A 141 8.72 -37.48 -8.35
CA SER A 141 9.05 -37.81 -6.95
C SER A 141 9.74 -36.65 -6.24
N ALA A 142 10.64 -35.95 -6.93
CA ALA A 142 11.36 -34.82 -6.39
C ALA A 142 10.45 -33.61 -6.17
N ARG A 143 9.53 -33.34 -7.10
CA ARG A 143 8.51 -32.30 -6.97
C ARG A 143 7.69 -32.51 -5.71
N PHE A 144 7.22 -33.74 -5.48
CA PHE A 144 6.48 -34.07 -4.26
C PHE A 144 7.34 -33.86 -3.00
N ALA A 145 8.56 -34.38 -2.98
CA ALA A 145 9.52 -34.23 -1.88
C ALA A 145 9.79 -32.75 -1.52
N LEU A 146 10.07 -31.93 -2.53
CA LEU A 146 10.34 -30.50 -2.38
C LEU A 146 9.09 -29.73 -1.93
N SER A 147 7.92 -30.05 -2.49
CA SER A 147 6.64 -29.49 -2.03
C SER A 147 6.38 -29.77 -0.55
N VAL A 148 6.65 -30.98 -0.07
CA VAL A 148 6.50 -31.34 1.36
C VAL A 148 7.48 -30.57 2.24
N GLN A 149 8.71 -30.36 1.78
CA GLN A 149 9.66 -29.52 2.52
C GLN A 149 9.24 -28.06 2.58
N LEU A 150 8.79 -27.50 1.46
CA LEU A 150 8.25 -26.15 1.41
C LEU A 150 6.97 -26.02 2.24
N MET A 151 6.14 -27.07 2.34
CA MET A 151 4.96 -27.08 3.22
C MET A 151 5.33 -26.76 4.67
N ARG A 152 6.47 -27.21 5.17
CA ARG A 152 6.93 -26.86 6.53
C ARG A 152 7.18 -25.36 6.67
N SER A 153 7.78 -24.74 5.65
CA SER A 153 7.98 -23.28 5.56
C SER A 153 6.63 -22.55 5.52
N VAL A 154 5.69 -23.02 4.70
CA VAL A 154 4.32 -22.49 4.59
C VAL A 154 3.57 -22.54 5.92
N VAL A 155 3.61 -23.69 6.60
CA VAL A 155 2.90 -23.90 7.88
C VAL A 155 3.45 -22.95 8.95
N ARG A 156 4.78 -22.83 9.06
CA ARG A 156 5.41 -21.88 9.99
C ARG A 156 5.01 -20.44 9.67
N PHE A 157 5.12 -20.04 8.41
CA PHE A 157 4.76 -18.70 7.96
C PHE A 157 3.29 -18.36 8.25
N ARG A 158 2.36 -19.28 7.94
CA ARG A 158 0.92 -19.10 8.20
C ARG A 158 0.64 -18.99 9.70
N PHE A 159 1.34 -19.76 10.53
CA PHE A 159 1.20 -19.68 11.99
C PHE A 159 1.68 -18.34 12.55
N GLU A 160 2.86 -17.88 12.14
CA GLU A 160 3.42 -16.58 12.55
C GLU A 160 2.51 -15.43 12.10
N THR A 161 2.10 -15.43 10.84
CA THR A 161 1.21 -14.43 10.24
C THR A 161 -0.14 -14.38 10.96
N ARG A 162 -0.73 -15.55 11.28
CA ARG A 162 -1.98 -15.64 12.03
C ARG A 162 -1.83 -15.07 13.44
N THR A 163 -0.77 -15.45 14.15
CA THR A 163 -0.50 -14.99 15.52
C THR A 163 -0.34 -13.47 15.55
N LEU A 164 0.41 -12.91 14.59
CA LEU A 164 0.58 -11.47 14.45
C LEU A 164 -0.73 -10.76 14.12
N THR A 165 -1.56 -11.35 13.26
CA THR A 165 -2.89 -10.83 12.91
C THR A 165 -3.83 -10.80 14.12
N GLU A 166 -3.87 -11.87 14.91
CA GLU A 166 -4.68 -11.94 16.13
C GLU A 166 -4.23 -10.88 17.16
N LEU A 167 -2.92 -10.71 17.35
CA LEU A 167 -2.35 -9.67 18.21
C LEU A 167 -2.70 -8.26 17.71
N PHE A 168 -2.57 -8.02 16.40
CA PHE A 168 -2.91 -6.73 15.79
C PHE A 168 -4.38 -6.37 16.04
N PHE A 169 -5.31 -7.31 15.82
CA PHE A 169 -6.72 -7.09 16.10
C PHE A 169 -7.01 -6.89 17.58
N GLU A 170 -6.34 -7.61 18.47
CA GLU A 170 -6.44 -7.38 19.91
C GLU A 170 -6.09 -5.92 20.29
N ILE A 171 -5.03 -5.37 19.67
CA ILE A 171 -4.58 -3.99 19.89
C ILE A 171 -5.60 -2.99 19.35
N VAL A 172 -5.94 -3.07 18.05
CA VAL A 172 -6.76 -2.05 17.40
C VAL A 172 -8.23 -2.07 17.84
N GLU A 173 -8.72 -3.23 18.28
CA GLU A 173 -10.06 -3.37 18.89
C GLU A 173 -10.07 -3.05 20.39
N ARG A 174 -8.91 -2.69 20.96
CA ARG A 174 -8.73 -2.36 22.39
C ARG A 174 -9.22 -3.48 23.32
N ARG A 175 -8.92 -4.73 22.96
CA ARG A 175 -9.29 -5.92 23.75
C ARG A 175 -8.26 -6.31 24.81
N TRP A 176 -7.21 -5.51 24.96
CA TRP A 176 -6.16 -5.70 25.95
C TRP A 176 -6.51 -5.04 27.30
N ARG A 177 -5.98 -5.62 28.38
CA ARG A 177 -6.12 -5.09 29.76
C ARG A 177 -4.79 -4.68 30.37
N ASP A 178 -3.73 -5.36 29.95
CA ASP A 178 -2.37 -5.18 30.40
C ASP A 178 -1.51 -4.88 29.17
N GLU A 179 -0.97 -3.66 29.12
CA GLU A 179 -0.16 -3.19 28.00
C GLU A 179 1.20 -3.92 27.95
N ASP A 180 1.79 -4.24 29.11
CA ASP A 180 3.10 -4.88 29.19
C ASP A 180 3.07 -6.33 28.65
N ASP A 181 1.96 -7.05 28.86
CA ASP A 181 1.76 -8.39 28.26
C ASP A 181 1.75 -8.33 26.73
N VAL A 182 0.98 -7.39 26.18
CA VAL A 182 0.85 -7.21 24.72
C VAL A 182 2.19 -6.81 24.12
N LEU A 183 2.91 -5.86 24.73
CA LEU A 183 4.25 -5.45 24.30
C LEU A 183 5.25 -6.62 24.40
N GLY A 184 5.17 -7.43 25.47
CA GLY A 184 5.99 -8.62 25.64
C GLY A 184 5.75 -9.67 24.55
N ARG A 185 4.49 -9.91 24.16
CA ARG A 185 4.14 -10.79 23.04
C ARG A 185 4.57 -10.22 21.69
N ALA A 186 4.40 -8.92 21.47
CA ALA A 186 4.85 -8.24 20.26
C ALA A 186 6.36 -8.41 20.03
N ARG A 187 7.18 -8.20 21.08
CA ARG A 187 8.64 -8.38 21.01
C ARG A 187 9.04 -9.83 20.68
N ARG A 188 8.32 -10.84 21.18
CA ARG A 188 8.56 -12.25 20.83
C ARG A 188 8.27 -12.57 19.36
N LEU A 189 7.38 -11.80 18.73
CA LEU A 189 7.09 -11.86 17.30
C LEU A 189 7.99 -10.94 16.47
N GLY A 190 8.98 -10.29 17.09
CA GLY A 190 9.91 -9.37 16.42
C GLY A 190 9.40 -7.93 16.30
N VAL A 191 8.18 -7.63 16.74
CA VAL A 191 7.55 -6.31 16.60
C VAL A 191 7.83 -5.43 17.81
N THR A 192 8.53 -4.32 17.59
CA THR A 192 8.77 -3.27 18.60
C THR A 192 7.65 -2.25 18.55
N LEU A 193 6.70 -2.32 19.49
CA LEU A 193 5.55 -1.40 19.60
C LEU A 193 5.75 -0.30 20.67
N ASP A 194 6.83 -0.41 21.44
CA ASP A 194 7.30 0.54 22.46
C ASP A 194 8.19 1.65 21.87
N ALA A 195 8.41 1.63 20.55
CA ALA A 195 9.10 2.67 19.79
C ALA A 195 8.14 3.34 18.80
N PRO A 196 8.43 4.58 18.35
CA PRO A 196 7.62 5.24 17.34
C PRO A 196 7.57 4.41 16.05
N LEU A 197 6.38 4.25 15.48
CA LEU A 197 6.17 3.49 14.24
C LEU A 197 5.18 4.21 13.33
N ARG A 198 5.19 3.90 12.04
CA ARG A 198 4.12 4.27 11.11
C ARG A 198 3.44 3.03 10.57
N MET A 199 2.17 3.17 10.23
CA MET A 199 1.36 2.12 9.65
C MET A 199 1.01 2.48 8.21
N MET A 200 1.18 1.54 7.30
CA MET A 200 0.64 1.63 5.94
C MET A 200 -0.43 0.55 5.76
N VAL A 201 -1.65 0.97 5.43
CA VAL A 201 -2.78 0.07 5.19
C VAL A 201 -3.01 -0.05 3.70
N VAL A 202 -2.91 -1.26 3.18
CA VAL A 202 -3.14 -1.62 1.79
C VAL A 202 -4.47 -2.34 1.69
N ASP A 203 -5.36 -1.84 0.84
CA ASP A 203 -6.70 -2.37 0.65
C ASP A 203 -6.92 -2.79 -0.81
N TYR A 204 -7.53 -3.97 -1.01
CA TYR A 204 -7.86 -4.54 -2.32
C TYR A 204 -9.35 -4.36 -2.60
N PRO A 205 -9.77 -3.42 -3.48
CA PRO A 205 -11.16 -2.94 -3.49
C PRO A 205 -12.31 -3.90 -3.91
N ASP A 206 -12.15 -5.23 -4.04
CA ASP A 206 -13.18 -6.21 -4.50
C ASP A 206 -12.99 -7.63 -3.94
N GLN A 207 -11.99 -7.90 -3.10
CA GLN A 207 -11.80 -9.27 -2.59
C GLN A 207 -12.94 -9.75 -1.67
N ARG A 208 -13.83 -8.86 -1.24
CA ARG A 208 -15.00 -9.19 -0.40
C ARG A 208 -16.24 -9.60 -1.20
N ALA A 209 -16.26 -9.45 -2.53
CA ALA A 209 -17.47 -9.63 -3.34
C ALA A 209 -17.71 -11.07 -3.81
N ASN A 210 -16.71 -11.97 -3.81
CA ASN A 210 -16.88 -13.36 -4.26
C ASN A 210 -16.76 -14.35 -3.10
N ALA A 211 -17.83 -15.11 -2.84
CA ALA A 211 -17.84 -16.19 -1.83
C ALA A 211 -16.99 -17.41 -2.23
N ASP A 212 -16.75 -17.62 -3.54
CA ASP A 212 -15.78 -18.60 -4.07
C ASP A 212 -14.30 -18.16 -3.87
N ALA A 213 -14.07 -16.94 -3.36
CA ALA A 213 -12.74 -16.35 -3.23
C ALA A 213 -11.97 -16.74 -1.96
N GLY A 214 -12.50 -17.58 -1.07
CA GLY A 214 -11.81 -17.92 0.18
C GLY A 214 -10.39 -18.49 -0.01
N ARG A 215 -10.20 -19.34 -1.04
CA ARG A 215 -8.88 -19.90 -1.41
C ARG A 215 -8.03 -18.92 -2.23
N ALA A 216 -8.63 -18.26 -3.22
CA ALA A 216 -7.96 -17.25 -4.05
C ALA A 216 -7.47 -16.04 -3.22
N ALA A 217 -8.20 -15.65 -2.18
CA ALA A 217 -7.82 -14.61 -1.23
C ALA A 217 -6.63 -15.04 -0.37
N GLY A 218 -6.56 -16.32 0.04
CA GLY A 218 -5.42 -16.90 0.73
C GLY A 218 -4.15 -16.83 -0.12
N HIS A 219 -4.20 -17.30 -1.37
CA HIS A 219 -3.07 -17.27 -2.31
C HIS A 219 -2.59 -15.84 -2.57
N LEU A 220 -3.53 -14.92 -2.80
CA LEU A 220 -3.21 -13.54 -3.11
C LEU A 220 -2.65 -12.78 -1.90
N SER A 221 -3.06 -13.13 -0.68
CA SER A 221 -2.50 -12.55 0.55
C SER A 221 -1.04 -12.95 0.76
N LEU A 222 -0.70 -14.20 0.45
CA LEU A 222 0.64 -14.76 0.54
C LEU A 222 1.57 -14.11 -0.49
N GLU A 223 1.13 -14.05 -1.74
CA GLU A 223 1.87 -13.40 -2.82
C GLU A 223 2.11 -11.91 -2.57
N SER A 224 1.09 -11.22 -2.08
CA SER A 224 1.19 -9.80 -1.77
C SER A 224 2.15 -9.57 -0.61
N HIS A 225 2.10 -10.40 0.44
CA HIS A 225 3.04 -10.34 1.56
C HIS A 225 4.48 -10.47 1.07
N SER A 226 4.82 -11.55 0.35
CA SER A 226 6.19 -11.78 -0.15
C SER A 226 6.66 -10.67 -1.10
N THR A 227 5.76 -10.11 -1.91
CA THR A 227 6.07 -8.99 -2.81
C THR A 227 6.41 -7.72 -2.04
N VAL A 228 5.61 -7.40 -1.01
CA VAL A 228 5.84 -6.22 -0.17
C VAL A 228 7.11 -6.38 0.65
N GLU A 229 7.34 -7.56 1.24
CA GLU A 229 8.54 -7.87 2.00
C GLU A 229 9.80 -7.73 1.14
N LEU A 230 9.76 -8.22 -0.10
CA LEU A 230 10.86 -8.06 -1.06
C LEU A 230 11.15 -6.57 -1.34
N LEU A 231 10.12 -5.76 -1.58
CA LEU A 231 10.28 -4.33 -1.84
C LEU A 231 10.84 -3.58 -0.63
N ALA A 232 10.41 -3.95 0.57
CA ALA A 232 10.92 -3.39 1.82
C ALA A 232 12.41 -3.64 1.98
N ARG A 233 12.85 -4.89 1.76
CA ARG A 233 14.27 -5.27 1.80
C ARG A 233 15.09 -4.55 0.74
N GLN A 234 14.55 -4.34 -0.46
CA GLN A 234 15.22 -3.59 -1.53
C GLN A 234 15.45 -2.12 -1.17
N LEU A 235 14.50 -1.51 -0.47
CA LEU A 235 14.57 -0.11 -0.04
C LEU A 235 15.21 0.03 1.34
N ASN A 236 15.69 -1.07 1.93
CA ASN A 236 16.26 -1.13 3.28
C ASN A 236 15.30 -0.57 4.35
N VAL A 237 14.00 -0.83 4.19
CA VAL A 237 12.96 -0.45 5.14
C VAL A 237 12.60 -1.67 5.97
N ALA A 238 12.91 -1.62 7.27
CA ALA A 238 12.45 -2.64 8.20
C ALA A 238 10.94 -2.51 8.40
N MET A 239 10.20 -3.62 8.33
CA MET A 239 8.76 -3.60 8.56
C MET A 239 8.23 -4.97 8.97
N HIS A 240 7.06 -4.97 9.61
CA HIS A 240 6.27 -6.16 9.88
C HIS A 240 4.96 -6.10 9.11
N ILE A 241 4.61 -7.21 8.45
CA ILE A 241 3.43 -7.28 7.59
C ILE A 241 2.38 -8.14 8.26
N VAL A 242 1.22 -7.54 8.51
CA VAL A 242 0.02 -8.19 9.02
C VAL A 242 -0.96 -8.40 7.88
N THR A 243 -1.49 -9.60 7.74
CA THR A 243 -2.53 -9.88 6.74
C THR A 243 -3.91 -9.61 7.32
N VAL A 244 -4.67 -8.70 6.72
CA VAL A 244 -5.99 -8.31 7.26
C VAL A 244 -7.07 -8.50 6.20
N GLY A 245 -7.70 -9.68 6.20
CA GLY A 245 -8.75 -10.03 5.24
C GLY A 245 -8.30 -9.77 3.79
N GLY A 246 -8.98 -8.87 3.09
CA GLY A 246 -8.66 -8.44 1.73
C GLY A 246 -7.65 -7.28 1.64
N GLY A 247 -6.58 -7.35 2.43
CA GLY A 247 -5.57 -6.28 2.51
C GLY A 247 -4.33 -6.66 3.33
N LEU A 248 -3.38 -5.73 3.42
CA LEU A 248 -2.18 -5.84 4.23
C LEU A 248 -2.04 -4.62 5.14
N VAL A 249 -1.45 -4.81 6.31
CA VAL A 249 -1.02 -3.73 7.20
C VAL A 249 0.46 -3.85 7.41
N CYS A 250 1.16 -2.76 7.21
CA CYS A 250 2.60 -2.67 7.17
C CYS A 250 3.05 -1.77 8.33
N LEU A 251 3.62 -2.36 9.38
CA LEU A 251 4.12 -1.64 10.54
C LEU A 251 5.61 -1.34 10.35
N VAL A 252 5.94 -0.06 10.21
CA VAL A 252 7.29 0.42 9.89
C VAL A 252 7.86 1.18 11.09
N PRO A 253 8.86 0.63 11.81
CA PRO A 253 9.55 1.34 12.88
C PRO A 253 10.14 2.66 12.40
N GLN A 254 10.13 3.68 13.26
CA GLN A 254 10.67 5.02 13.00
C GLN A 254 11.95 5.25 13.83
N ASP A 255 12.92 4.36 13.67
CA ASP A 255 14.19 4.37 14.43
C ASP A 255 15.22 5.38 13.87
N GLY A 256 14.76 6.38 13.12
CA GLY A 256 15.60 7.37 12.43
C GLY A 256 16.30 6.88 11.15
N ALA A 257 16.21 5.58 10.82
CA ALA A 257 16.78 5.01 9.59
C ALA A 257 15.90 5.22 8.35
N THR A 258 14.58 5.40 8.53
CA THR A 258 13.61 5.51 7.44
C THR A 258 13.09 6.94 7.38
N ASP A 259 13.30 7.63 6.26
CA ASP A 259 12.74 8.95 6.00
C ASP A 259 11.37 8.88 5.29
N ASP A 260 10.63 9.99 5.33
CA ASP A 260 9.33 10.12 4.66
C ASP A 260 9.42 9.83 3.15
N ALA A 261 10.55 10.18 2.53
CA ALA A 261 10.79 9.92 1.12
C ALA A 261 10.92 8.42 0.83
N ALA A 262 11.55 7.63 1.70
CA ALA A 262 11.65 6.18 1.59
C ALA A 262 10.28 5.53 1.72
N LEU A 263 9.47 5.95 2.69
CA LEU A 263 8.10 5.49 2.85
C LEU A 263 7.23 5.79 1.63
N ALA A 264 7.29 7.01 1.11
CA ALA A 264 6.55 7.40 -0.10
C ALA A 264 6.99 6.59 -1.34
N ARG A 265 8.29 6.31 -1.48
CA ARG A 265 8.83 5.43 -2.53
C ARG A 265 8.33 3.99 -2.36
N LEU A 266 8.34 3.47 -1.13
CA LEU A 266 7.85 2.14 -0.82
C LEU A 266 6.36 2.01 -1.15
N ALA A 267 5.53 2.97 -0.71
CA ALA A 267 4.09 3.01 -1.00
C ALA A 267 3.80 2.95 -2.49
N ARG A 268 4.52 3.77 -3.28
CA ARG A 268 4.36 3.82 -4.73
C ARG A 268 4.77 2.50 -5.41
N ARG A 269 5.93 1.95 -5.04
CA ARG A 269 6.40 0.67 -5.60
C ARG A 269 5.50 -0.49 -5.21
N MET A 270 4.98 -0.50 -3.98
CA MET A 270 3.99 -1.48 -3.53
C MET A 270 2.72 -1.37 -4.37
N SER A 271 2.19 -0.16 -4.56
CA SER A 271 1.02 0.09 -5.41
C SER A 271 1.21 -0.46 -6.82
N GLU A 272 2.32 -0.10 -7.48
CA GLU A 272 2.65 -0.53 -8.84
C GLU A 272 2.87 -2.05 -8.95
N ALA A 273 3.54 -2.66 -7.98
CA ALA A 273 3.80 -4.10 -7.98
C ALA A 273 2.52 -4.90 -7.77
N LEU A 274 1.70 -4.50 -6.79
CA LEU A 274 0.43 -5.15 -6.48
C LEU A 274 -0.61 -4.89 -7.57
N ALA A 275 -0.57 -3.74 -8.26
CA ALA A 275 -1.47 -3.49 -9.39
C ALA A 275 -1.31 -4.52 -10.51
N ARG A 276 -0.08 -4.99 -10.75
CA ARG A 276 0.22 -6.01 -11.77
C ARG A 276 -0.33 -7.38 -11.42
N SER A 277 -0.35 -7.76 -10.14
CA SER A 277 -0.94 -9.03 -9.70
C SER A 277 -2.45 -8.95 -9.55
N LEU A 278 -2.99 -7.82 -9.08
CA LEU A 278 -4.40 -7.62 -8.80
C LEU A 278 -5.24 -7.18 -10.02
N GLY A 279 -4.59 -6.77 -11.12
CA GLY A 279 -5.25 -6.23 -12.31
C GLY A 279 -5.77 -4.80 -12.16
N ARG A 280 -5.60 -4.19 -10.98
CA ARG A 280 -5.94 -2.79 -10.69
C ARG A 280 -5.15 -2.27 -9.50
N GLU A 281 -5.04 -0.96 -9.42
CA GLU A 281 -4.28 -0.33 -8.35
C GLU A 281 -4.98 -0.44 -6.98
N PRO A 282 -4.27 -0.92 -5.92
CA PRO A 282 -4.82 -0.96 -4.57
C PRO A 282 -4.91 0.44 -3.97
N ILE A 283 -5.66 0.59 -2.88
CA ILE A 283 -5.64 1.82 -2.07
C ILE A 283 -4.56 1.64 -1.00
N VAL A 284 -3.61 2.58 -0.92
CA VAL A 284 -2.56 2.57 0.10
C VAL A 284 -2.68 3.83 0.94
N VAL A 285 -2.95 3.69 2.23
CA VAL A 285 -3.05 4.82 3.17
C VAL A 285 -1.93 4.74 4.19
N MET A 286 -1.24 5.85 4.40
CA MET A 286 -0.19 5.99 5.42
C MET A 286 -0.72 6.75 6.63
N SER A 287 -0.44 6.24 7.84
CA SER A 287 -0.77 6.90 9.10
C SER A 287 0.24 7.99 9.46
N ASP A 288 -0.11 8.79 10.46
CA ASP A 288 0.89 9.57 11.20
C ASP A 288 1.73 8.63 12.11
N VAL A 289 2.75 9.19 12.76
CA VAL A 289 3.60 8.44 13.72
C VAL A 289 2.76 8.01 14.93
N CYS A 290 2.82 6.72 15.24
CA CYS A 290 2.16 6.07 16.36
C CYS A 290 3.19 5.76 17.45
N GLU A 291 2.91 6.15 18.69
CA GLU A 291 3.74 5.84 19.85
C GLU A 291 2.91 5.07 20.88
N GLY A 292 3.06 3.74 20.91
CA GLY A 292 2.29 2.84 21.78
C GLY A 292 0.95 2.37 21.18
N LEU A 293 0.21 1.60 21.98
CA LEU A 293 -0.95 0.83 21.52
C LEU A 293 -2.17 1.70 21.17
N GLU A 294 -2.45 2.73 21.97
CA GLU A 294 -3.65 3.57 21.78
C GLU A 294 -3.55 4.47 20.54
N PRO A 295 -2.42 5.15 20.23
CA PRO A 295 -2.25 5.83 18.95
C PRO A 295 -2.37 4.89 17.74
N LEU A 296 -1.82 3.67 17.83
CA LEU A 296 -1.96 2.69 16.76
C LEU A 296 -3.43 2.33 16.48
N ALA A 297 -4.23 2.10 17.53
CA ALA A 297 -5.66 1.83 17.39
C ALA A 297 -6.44 3.00 16.77
N ARG A 298 -6.11 4.24 17.17
CA ARG A 298 -6.71 5.46 16.61
C ARG A 298 -6.37 5.66 15.14
N GLU A 299 -5.10 5.47 14.77
CA GLU A 299 -4.66 5.62 13.38
C GLU A 299 -5.21 4.50 12.49
N TRP A 300 -5.46 3.31 13.03
CA TRP A 300 -6.17 2.24 12.31
C TRP A 300 -7.57 2.66 11.88
N GLU A 301 -8.36 3.20 12.81
CA GLU A 301 -9.70 3.70 12.51
C GLU A 301 -9.68 4.85 11.50
N ARG A 302 -8.66 5.71 11.58
CA ARG A 302 -8.46 6.82 10.64
C ARG A 302 -8.12 6.33 9.24
N CYS A 303 -7.19 5.39 9.11
CA CYS A 303 -6.83 4.78 7.83
C CYS A 303 -8.04 4.11 7.17
N TRP A 304 -8.84 3.34 7.93
CA TRP A 304 -10.05 2.72 7.39
C TRP A 304 -11.14 3.71 6.99
N ARG A 305 -11.28 4.83 7.71
CA ARG A 305 -12.17 5.91 7.28
C ARG A 305 -11.73 6.45 5.92
N MET A 306 -10.44 6.68 5.71
CA MET A 306 -9.93 7.14 4.42
C MET A 306 -10.11 6.10 3.31
N ILE A 307 -9.84 4.83 3.58
CA ILE A 307 -10.07 3.75 2.60
C ILE A 307 -11.54 3.73 2.18
N ARG A 308 -12.48 3.83 3.13
CA ARG A 308 -13.92 3.91 2.82
C ARG A 308 -14.27 5.10 1.93
N VAL A 309 -13.70 6.27 2.23
CA VAL A 309 -13.87 7.48 1.42
C VAL A 309 -13.27 7.28 0.03
N ALA A 310 -12.01 6.85 -0.08
CA ALA A 310 -11.32 6.61 -1.33
C ALA A 310 -12.10 5.64 -2.24
N ARG A 311 -12.61 4.54 -1.69
CA ARG A 311 -13.49 3.60 -2.41
C ARG A 311 -14.75 4.27 -2.94
N LYS A 312 -15.45 5.05 -2.10
CA LYS A 312 -16.68 5.77 -2.49
C LYS A 312 -16.43 6.72 -3.67
N PHE A 313 -15.23 7.30 -3.76
CA PHE A 313 -14.84 8.23 -4.82
C PHE A 313 -14.01 7.58 -5.94
N GLY A 314 -13.88 6.25 -5.97
CA GLY A 314 -13.11 5.53 -6.99
C GLY A 314 -11.62 5.92 -7.03
N ARG A 315 -11.05 6.34 -5.90
CA ARG A 315 -9.63 6.70 -5.78
C ARG A 315 -8.81 5.44 -5.49
N SER A 316 -7.65 5.33 -6.12
CA SER A 316 -6.66 4.27 -5.93
C SER A 316 -5.26 4.86 -5.74
N GLY A 317 -4.30 4.00 -5.42
CA GLY A 317 -2.90 4.34 -5.25
C GLY A 317 -2.53 4.82 -3.85
N PRO A 318 -1.29 5.31 -3.67
CA PRO A 318 -0.85 5.94 -2.44
C PRO A 318 -1.60 7.23 -2.16
N LEU A 319 -2.24 7.30 -1.00
CA LEU A 319 -3.00 8.44 -0.52
C LEU A 319 -2.37 8.97 0.77
N ASP A 320 -1.88 10.20 0.70
CA ASP A 320 -1.45 10.94 1.87
C ASP A 320 -2.65 11.62 2.54
N MET A 321 -2.58 11.80 3.87
CA MET A 321 -3.61 12.49 4.66
C MET A 321 -4.02 13.88 4.12
N PRO A 322 -3.09 14.76 3.68
CA PRO A 322 -3.47 16.04 3.06
C PRO A 322 -4.05 15.86 1.64
N GLY A 323 -3.74 14.75 0.97
CA GLY A 323 -4.05 14.52 -0.44
C GLY A 323 -5.53 14.20 -0.74
N LEU A 324 -6.28 13.73 0.25
CA LEU A 324 -7.74 13.60 0.14
C LEU A 324 -8.47 14.94 0.37
N GLY A 325 -7.86 15.88 1.09
CA GLY A 325 -8.51 17.11 1.52
C GLY A 325 -9.62 16.88 2.57
N PRO A 326 -10.08 17.95 3.25
CA PRO A 326 -11.08 17.83 4.32
C PRO A 326 -12.47 17.42 3.81
N LEU A 327 -12.80 17.75 2.55
CA LEU A 327 -14.15 17.59 1.99
C LEU A 327 -14.57 16.11 1.80
N PRO A 328 -13.76 15.23 1.17
CA PRO A 328 -14.06 13.80 1.13
C PRO A 328 -14.15 13.15 2.52
N MET A 329 -13.36 13.62 3.50
CA MET A 329 -13.44 13.12 4.88
C MET A 329 -14.75 13.52 5.56
N LEU A 330 -15.20 14.76 5.38
CA LEU A 330 -16.49 15.23 5.87
C LEU A 330 -17.65 14.45 5.21
N MET A 331 -17.57 14.18 3.90
CA MET A 331 -18.57 13.36 3.20
C MET A 331 -18.57 11.88 3.60
N GLY A 332 -17.44 11.34 4.06
CA GLY A 332 -17.37 10.00 4.62
C GLY A 332 -17.94 9.91 6.03
N ALA A 333 -17.93 11.03 6.76
CA ALA A 333 -18.49 11.15 8.11
C ALA A 333 -19.97 11.53 8.11
N ALA A 334 -20.45 12.23 7.08
CA ALA A 334 -21.84 12.63 6.92
C ALA A 334 -22.69 11.55 6.22
N ASP A 335 -23.97 11.46 6.58
CA ASP A 335 -24.91 10.58 5.90
C ASP A 335 -25.10 11.00 4.45
N SER A 336 -25.10 10.02 3.54
CA SER A 336 -25.16 10.30 2.10
C SER A 336 -26.43 11.06 1.70
N SER A 337 -27.56 10.84 2.38
CA SER A 337 -28.81 11.56 2.14
C SER A 337 -28.70 13.05 2.46
N ASP A 338 -28.02 13.40 3.54
CA ASP A 338 -27.92 14.79 4.01
C ASP A 338 -27.02 15.60 3.08
N VAL A 339 -25.94 14.99 2.60
CA VAL A 339 -25.04 15.60 1.60
C VAL A 339 -25.77 15.83 0.29
N HIS A 340 -26.51 14.83 -0.23
CA HIS A 340 -27.27 14.99 -1.46
C HIS A 340 -28.38 16.05 -1.29
N GLY A 341 -29.13 16.02 -0.18
CA GLY A 341 -30.16 17.01 0.11
C GLY A 341 -29.61 18.44 0.19
N PHE A 342 -28.42 18.63 0.77
CA PHE A 342 -27.74 19.92 0.79
C PHE A 342 -27.33 20.39 -0.61
N VAL A 343 -26.70 19.51 -1.40
CA VAL A 343 -26.26 19.84 -2.77
C VAL A 343 -27.47 20.17 -3.66
N ASP A 344 -28.49 19.32 -3.65
CA ASP A 344 -29.70 19.49 -4.45
C ASP A 344 -30.47 20.74 -4.03
N GLY A 345 -30.55 21.02 -2.72
CA GLY A 345 -31.18 22.20 -2.17
C GLY A 345 -30.45 23.51 -2.50
N THR A 346 -29.12 23.46 -2.68
CA THR A 346 -28.29 24.66 -2.90
C THR A 346 -28.08 24.98 -4.39
N ILE A 347 -27.76 23.97 -5.21
CA ILE A 347 -27.42 24.17 -6.63
C ILE A 347 -28.19 23.24 -7.58
N GLY A 348 -29.01 22.30 -7.08
CA GLY A 348 -29.64 21.26 -7.91
C GLY A 348 -30.50 21.80 -9.06
N LYS A 349 -31.28 22.86 -8.82
CA LYS A 349 -32.08 23.51 -9.88
C LYS A 349 -31.22 24.11 -11.00
N LEU A 350 -30.07 24.67 -10.64
CA LEU A 350 -29.13 25.26 -11.59
C LEU A 350 -28.44 24.16 -12.40
N VAL A 351 -27.98 23.10 -11.75
CA VAL A 351 -27.40 21.91 -12.40
C VAL A 351 -28.37 21.30 -13.41
N GLU A 352 -29.64 21.12 -13.01
CA GLU A 352 -30.65 20.53 -13.88
C GLU A 352 -30.97 21.42 -15.07
N HIS A 353 -30.99 22.74 -14.89
CA HIS A 353 -31.16 23.70 -15.98
C HIS A 353 -29.99 23.65 -16.97
N ASP A 354 -28.75 23.65 -16.49
CA ASP A 354 -27.55 23.50 -17.34
C ASP A 354 -27.60 22.19 -18.14
N ARG A 355 -28.04 21.09 -17.52
CA ARG A 355 -28.19 19.79 -18.18
C ARG A 355 -29.25 19.81 -19.28
N GLN A 356 -30.37 20.51 -19.10
CA GLN A 356 -31.48 20.55 -20.05
C GLN A 356 -31.26 21.55 -21.19
N SER A 357 -30.63 22.68 -20.91
CA SER A 357 -30.52 23.81 -21.84
C SER A 357 -29.12 24.01 -22.43
N GLY A 358 -28.10 23.33 -21.88
CA GLY A 358 -26.70 23.52 -22.26
C GLY A 358 -26.12 24.87 -21.82
N SER A 359 -26.76 25.57 -20.86
CA SER A 359 -26.20 26.78 -20.29
C SER A 359 -24.92 26.48 -19.47
N PRO A 360 -23.95 27.40 -19.43
CA PRO A 360 -22.73 27.25 -18.63
C PRO A 360 -22.85 27.99 -17.28
N TYR A 361 -24.00 27.95 -16.60
CA TYR A 361 -24.23 28.76 -15.41
C TYR A 361 -23.47 28.23 -14.18
N LEU A 362 -23.34 26.91 -14.04
CA LEU A 362 -22.59 26.28 -12.95
C LEU A 362 -21.11 26.61 -13.07
N GLU A 363 -20.58 26.49 -14.29
CA GLU A 363 -19.21 26.87 -14.61
C GLU A 363 -18.96 28.36 -14.32
N THR A 364 -19.89 29.23 -14.75
CA THR A 364 -19.81 30.67 -14.50
C THR A 364 -19.80 30.98 -12.99
N LEU A 365 -20.65 30.32 -12.21
CA LEU A 365 -20.74 30.51 -10.77
C LEU A 365 -19.48 30.01 -10.05
N ALA A 366 -18.99 28.82 -10.40
CA ALA A 366 -17.77 28.24 -9.86
C ALA A 366 -16.56 29.14 -10.11
N GLU A 367 -16.45 29.68 -11.33
CA GLU A 367 -15.37 30.58 -11.72
C GLU A 367 -15.42 31.93 -11.00
N TYR A 368 -16.62 32.46 -10.84
CA TYR A 368 -16.85 33.71 -10.11
C TYR A 368 -16.43 33.58 -8.63
N LEU A 369 -16.77 32.46 -8.00
CA LEU A 369 -16.34 32.14 -6.63
C LEU A 369 -14.81 32.02 -6.54
N ARG A 370 -14.19 31.26 -7.46
CA ARG A 370 -12.73 31.10 -7.54
C ARG A 370 -11.98 32.42 -7.74
N SER A 371 -12.60 33.39 -8.40
CA SER A 371 -12.06 34.74 -8.59
C SER A 371 -12.25 35.67 -7.37
N GLY A 372 -12.75 35.13 -6.25
CA GLY A 372 -13.04 35.88 -5.03
C GLY A 372 -14.26 36.78 -5.17
N CYS A 373 -15.26 36.37 -5.95
CA CYS A 373 -16.46 37.16 -6.27
C CYS A 373 -16.17 38.51 -6.96
N ARG A 374 -15.06 38.59 -7.70
CA ARG A 374 -14.70 39.77 -8.49
C ARG A 374 -15.04 39.55 -9.95
N SER A 375 -15.89 40.41 -10.51
CA SER A 375 -16.39 40.24 -11.89
C SER A 375 -15.29 40.40 -12.94
N GLN A 376 -14.37 41.35 -12.78
CA GLN A 376 -13.33 41.59 -13.79
C GLN A 376 -12.37 40.39 -13.93
N PRO A 377 -11.74 39.89 -12.83
CA PRO A 377 -10.88 38.70 -12.92
C PRO A 377 -11.59 37.45 -13.44
N CYS A 378 -12.86 37.26 -13.07
CA CYS A 378 -13.67 36.13 -13.56
C CYS A 378 -13.95 36.25 -15.06
N ALA A 379 -14.31 37.45 -15.54
CA ALA A 379 -14.58 37.69 -16.95
C ALA A 379 -13.31 37.44 -17.80
N ASP A 380 -12.16 37.91 -17.32
CA ASP A 380 -10.87 37.70 -17.95
C ASP A 380 -10.51 36.20 -17.99
N ALA A 381 -10.73 35.46 -16.90
CA ALA A 381 -10.47 34.01 -16.82
C ALA A 381 -11.39 33.18 -17.72
N MET A 382 -12.64 33.60 -17.93
CA MET A 382 -13.60 32.93 -18.81
C MET A 382 -13.52 33.39 -20.27
N GLY A 383 -12.72 34.41 -20.59
CA GLY A 383 -12.71 35.02 -21.92
C GLY A 383 -14.03 35.72 -22.29
N LEU A 384 -14.78 36.21 -21.30
CA LEU A 384 -16.06 36.88 -21.47
C LEU A 384 -15.92 38.39 -21.29
N HIS A 385 -16.82 39.16 -21.91
CA HIS A 385 -16.95 40.57 -21.55
C HIS A 385 -17.61 40.70 -20.17
N VAL A 386 -17.15 41.65 -19.34
CA VAL A 386 -17.62 41.80 -17.94
C VAL A 386 -19.14 42.05 -17.84
N THR A 387 -19.75 42.69 -18.84
CA THR A 387 -21.20 42.88 -18.88
C THR A 387 -21.95 41.57 -19.11
N THR A 388 -21.43 40.69 -19.97
CA THR A 388 -21.99 39.35 -20.20
C THR A 388 -21.90 38.50 -18.94
N LEU A 389 -20.77 38.56 -18.22
CA LEU A 389 -20.64 37.88 -16.94
C LEU A 389 -21.67 38.38 -15.93
N ARG A 390 -21.79 39.69 -15.74
CA ARG A 390 -22.78 40.27 -14.82
C ARG A 390 -24.21 39.87 -15.18
N TYR A 391 -24.54 39.83 -16.47
CA TYR A 391 -25.83 39.34 -16.93
C TYR A 391 -26.07 37.88 -16.52
N ARG A 392 -25.08 36.99 -16.72
CA ARG A 392 -25.20 35.58 -16.30
C ARG A 392 -25.38 35.45 -14.80
N LEU A 393 -24.60 36.19 -14.00
CA LEU A 393 -24.70 36.16 -12.53
C LEU A 393 -26.06 36.68 -12.03
N ALA A 394 -26.55 37.78 -12.60
CA ALA A 394 -27.90 38.29 -12.29
C ALA A 394 -28.96 37.24 -12.64
N ARG A 395 -28.80 36.55 -13.78
CA ARG A 395 -29.77 35.55 -14.20
C ARG A 395 -29.75 34.28 -13.35
N ILE A 396 -28.58 33.90 -12.84
CA ILE A 396 -28.42 32.84 -11.85
C ILE A 396 -29.20 33.16 -10.58
N GLN A 397 -29.05 34.39 -10.08
CA GLN A 397 -29.77 34.85 -8.88
C GLN A 397 -31.29 34.88 -9.11
N GLU A 398 -31.75 35.41 -10.25
CA GLU A 398 -33.17 35.53 -10.57
C GLU A 398 -33.87 34.18 -10.80
N LEU A 399 -33.22 33.24 -11.48
CA LEU A 399 -33.83 31.95 -11.83
C LEU A 399 -33.74 30.92 -10.71
N PHE A 400 -32.66 30.94 -9.93
CA PHE A 400 -32.36 29.88 -8.96
C PHE A 400 -32.34 30.36 -7.51
N GLY A 401 -32.40 31.67 -7.26
CA GLY A 401 -32.33 32.24 -5.92
C GLY A 401 -30.97 32.08 -5.25
N ILE A 402 -29.93 31.79 -6.03
CA ILE A 402 -28.57 31.62 -5.52
C ILE A 402 -27.94 32.99 -5.30
N ASP A 403 -27.58 33.26 -4.05
CA ASP A 403 -26.95 34.50 -3.61
C ASP A 403 -25.59 34.21 -2.96
N VAL A 404 -24.58 35.02 -3.27
CA VAL A 404 -23.19 34.90 -2.80
C VAL A 404 -22.66 36.20 -2.17
N GLU A 405 -23.57 37.12 -1.82
CA GLU A 405 -23.23 38.40 -1.18
C GLU A 405 -22.66 38.22 0.24
N THR A 406 -23.22 37.32 1.05
CA THR A 406 -22.71 37.07 2.41
C THR A 406 -21.66 35.96 2.45
N PRO A 407 -20.68 36.03 3.37
CA PRO A 407 -19.68 34.98 3.55
C PRO A 407 -20.29 33.59 3.78
N GLU A 408 -21.37 33.51 4.55
CA GLU A 408 -22.04 32.25 4.89
C GLU A 408 -22.72 31.62 3.67
N ARG A 409 -23.43 32.43 2.87
CA ARG A 409 -24.08 31.97 1.64
C ARG A 409 -23.04 31.55 0.60
N ARG A 410 -21.98 32.35 0.44
CA ARG A 410 -20.86 32.04 -0.43
C ARG A 410 -20.22 30.70 -0.08
N PHE A 411 -19.92 30.48 1.20
CA PHE A 411 -19.36 29.21 1.68
C PHE A 411 -20.28 28.03 1.38
N ALA A 412 -21.59 28.17 1.61
CA ALA A 412 -22.56 27.12 1.31
C ALA A 412 -22.58 26.76 -0.18
N VAL A 413 -22.56 27.77 -1.08
CA VAL A 413 -22.53 27.55 -2.53
C VAL A 413 -21.20 26.94 -2.98
N GLU A 414 -20.06 27.45 -2.50
CA GLU A 414 -18.73 26.88 -2.78
C GLU A 414 -18.65 25.41 -2.35
N LEU A 415 -19.13 25.12 -1.14
CA LEU A 415 -19.19 23.78 -0.60
C LEU A 415 -20.07 22.88 -1.48
N ALA A 416 -21.28 23.32 -1.84
CA ALA A 416 -22.19 22.55 -2.69
C ALA A 416 -21.58 22.23 -4.06
N ILE A 417 -20.88 23.19 -4.69
CA ILE A 417 -20.19 22.98 -5.98
C ILE A 417 -19.04 21.97 -5.82
N HIS A 418 -18.23 22.07 -4.77
CA HIS A 418 -17.17 21.10 -4.50
C HIS A 418 -17.72 19.69 -4.22
N LEU A 419 -18.81 19.58 -3.46
CA LEU A 419 -19.46 18.29 -3.17
C LEU A 419 -20.07 17.67 -4.44
N HIS A 420 -20.70 18.48 -5.29
CA HIS A 420 -21.25 18.06 -6.57
C HIS A 420 -20.18 17.55 -7.53
N THR A 421 -19.05 18.24 -7.63
CA THR A 421 -17.93 17.78 -8.48
C THR A 421 -17.28 16.50 -7.96
N LEU A 422 -17.17 16.32 -6.64
CA LEU A 422 -16.63 15.08 -6.06
C LEU A 422 -17.56 13.88 -6.24
N THR A 423 -18.87 14.07 -6.14
CA THR A 423 -19.86 12.99 -6.32
C THR A 423 -20.04 12.59 -7.79
N ASN A 424 -19.90 13.53 -8.73
CA ASN A 424 -20.05 13.27 -10.16
C ASN A 424 -18.71 13.06 -10.91
N GLY A 425 -17.57 13.38 -10.28
CA GLY A 425 -16.23 13.43 -10.88
C GLY A 425 -15.47 12.10 -11.03
N GLY A 426 -16.14 10.94 -10.93
CA GLY A 426 -15.55 9.63 -11.24
C GLY A 426 -15.07 9.46 -12.69
N LYS A 427 -15.29 10.46 -13.56
CA LYS A 427 -14.70 10.58 -14.90
C LYS A 427 -14.03 11.95 -15.05
N GLY A 428 -12.73 12.00 -14.77
CA GLY A 428 -11.80 12.99 -15.31
C GLY A 428 -11.78 14.37 -14.63
N MET A 429 -10.83 14.53 -13.70
CA MET A 429 -10.17 15.82 -13.47
C MET A 429 -8.67 15.54 -13.18
N PRO A 430 -7.72 16.20 -13.88
CA PRO A 430 -6.30 16.02 -13.63
C PRO A 430 -5.89 16.61 -12.26
N ALA A 431 -4.86 16.02 -11.66
CA ALA A 431 -4.29 16.42 -10.38
C ALA A 431 -4.02 17.94 -10.34
N GLY A 432 -4.48 18.58 -9.26
CA GLY A 432 -4.39 20.02 -9.06
C GLY A 432 -2.96 20.54 -9.22
N ARG A 433 -2.79 21.50 -10.13
CA ARG A 433 -1.77 22.53 -10.00
C ARG A 433 -2.33 23.66 -9.14
N ASP A 434 -1.39 24.25 -8.41
CA ASP A 434 -1.45 25.52 -7.70
C ASP A 434 -1.83 25.46 -6.21
N ALA A 435 -0.75 25.35 -5.46
CA ALA A 435 -0.56 25.91 -4.14
C ALA A 435 -1.19 27.32 -4.04
N MET A 436 -1.94 27.51 -2.96
CA MET A 436 -2.40 28.80 -2.48
C MET A 436 -1.19 29.73 -2.28
N PRO A 437 -1.17 30.95 -2.84
CA PRO A 437 -0.06 31.86 -2.59
C PRO A 437 -0.12 32.35 -1.14
N ALA A 438 1.01 32.22 -0.45
CA ALA A 438 1.21 32.76 0.89
C ALA A 438 1.04 34.29 0.90
N SER A 439 0.31 34.79 1.88
CA SER A 439 0.17 36.22 2.17
C SER A 439 1.55 36.86 2.40
N PRO A 440 1.82 38.08 1.91
CA PRO A 440 3.11 38.73 2.06
C PRO A 440 3.32 39.19 3.51
N THR A 441 4.29 38.58 4.19
CA THR A 441 4.88 39.13 5.41
C THR A 441 5.71 40.36 5.06
N THR A 442 5.47 41.42 5.80
CA THR A 442 6.19 42.71 5.74
C THR A 442 7.70 42.51 5.96
N SER A 443 8.51 42.62 4.90
CA SER A 443 9.96 42.79 5.04
C SER A 443 10.29 44.27 5.22
N SER A 444 10.56 44.66 6.46
CA SER A 444 11.24 45.91 6.78
C SER A 444 12.67 45.88 6.24
N SER A 445 13.01 46.90 5.49
CA SER A 445 14.31 47.22 4.91
C SER A 445 15.43 47.28 5.95
N ARG A 446 16.53 46.57 5.69
CA ARG A 446 17.85 46.89 6.24
C ARG A 446 18.59 47.75 5.22
N ASP A 447 18.87 49.00 5.58
CA ASP A 447 20.10 49.69 5.20
C ASP A 447 20.35 50.87 6.14
N ALA A 448 21.64 51.18 6.32
CA ALA A 448 22.24 52.33 7.03
C ALA A 448 22.52 52.21 8.55
N ALA A 449 23.70 51.64 8.82
CA ALA A 449 24.80 52.16 9.63
C ALA A 449 24.60 53.35 10.62
N THR A 450 25.21 53.18 11.81
CA THR A 450 26.10 54.15 12.52
C THR A 450 25.64 54.66 13.90
N LYS A 451 26.53 54.39 14.89
CA LYS A 451 26.82 55.11 16.15
C LYS A 451 25.84 55.06 17.36
N ALA A 452 26.38 54.42 18.39
CA ALA A 452 26.74 55.00 19.70
C ALA A 452 25.69 55.16 20.82
N ASP A 453 26.17 54.69 21.97
CA ASP A 453 26.03 55.23 23.33
C ASP A 453 24.91 54.72 24.26
N LYS A 454 25.39 53.99 25.28
CA LYS A 454 25.10 54.08 26.72
C LYS A 454 23.72 53.78 27.31
N THR A 455 23.86 53.19 28.50
CA THR A 455 23.01 53.23 29.71
C THR A 455 21.82 52.28 29.83
N ALA A 456 22.04 51.22 30.62
CA ALA A 456 21.08 50.60 31.54
C ALA A 456 20.72 51.60 32.69
N PRO A 457 19.84 51.31 33.69
CA PRO A 457 19.24 50.00 34.02
C PRO A 457 17.77 50.01 34.55
N ALA A 458 17.23 48.78 34.67
CA ALA A 458 16.40 48.22 35.75
C ALA A 458 15.21 48.99 36.36
N ARG A 459 14.05 48.31 36.41
CA ARG A 459 13.17 48.33 37.60
C ARG A 459 12.38 47.00 37.78
N ARG A 460 12.50 46.49 39.01
CA ARG A 460 11.83 45.38 39.71
C ARG A 460 10.30 45.60 39.82
N ALA A 461 9.46 44.59 39.52
CA ALA A 461 8.87 43.57 40.43
C ALA A 461 7.41 43.93 40.88
N PRO A 462 6.72 43.16 41.75
CA PRO A 462 5.76 42.08 41.42
C PRO A 462 4.39 42.20 42.14
N ALA A 463 3.44 41.29 41.89
CA ALA A 463 2.34 40.84 42.81
C ALA A 463 1.42 39.86 42.03
N THR A 464 1.23 38.58 42.36
CA THR A 464 0.62 37.88 43.52
C THR A 464 -0.90 38.03 43.68
N SER A 465 -1.52 36.85 43.93
CA SER A 465 -2.80 36.57 44.60
C SER A 465 -4.08 36.65 43.73
N HIS A 466 -5.12 35.84 43.90
CA HIS A 466 -5.45 34.62 44.65
C HIS A 466 -6.88 34.20 44.21
N LEU A 467 -7.33 33.00 44.66
CA LEU A 467 -8.73 32.55 44.82
C LEU A 467 -9.49 32.10 43.55
N ARG A 468 -10.36 31.08 43.55
CA ARG A 468 -10.68 29.95 44.46
C ARG A 468 -11.69 29.06 43.70
N ALA A 469 -11.61 27.75 43.94
CA ALA A 469 -12.70 26.76 44.05
C ALA A 469 -13.83 26.65 42.99
N GLY A 470 -13.96 25.43 42.45
CA GLY A 470 -15.14 24.61 42.71
C GLY A 470 -16.01 24.23 41.51
N GLY A 471 -16.18 22.92 41.31
CA GLY A 471 -17.52 22.39 40.99
C GLY A 471 -17.66 21.46 39.77
N ARG A 472 -17.75 20.17 40.09
CA ARG A 472 -18.68 19.17 39.54
C ARG A 472 -18.41 18.52 38.17
N ALA A 473 -18.11 17.23 38.31
CA ALA A 473 -18.39 16.14 37.38
C ALA A 473 -19.85 16.12 36.90
N ALA A 474 -20.02 15.82 35.61
CA ALA A 474 -21.25 15.31 35.03
C ALA A 474 -20.91 14.06 34.22
N THR A 475 -21.26 12.90 34.80
CA THR A 475 -21.35 11.61 34.15
C THR A 475 -22.63 11.57 33.29
N ALA A 476 -22.50 11.19 32.02
CA ALA A 476 -23.64 10.87 31.17
C ALA A 476 -23.37 9.56 30.40
N SER A 477 -24.20 8.56 30.73
CA SER A 477 -24.34 7.24 30.12
C SER A 477 -24.94 7.29 28.69
N MET A 478 -24.88 6.11 28.04
CA MET A 478 -25.60 5.67 26.82
C MET A 478 -24.86 5.97 25.51
N LYS A 479 -24.67 5.04 24.56
CA LYS A 479 -25.51 3.90 24.14
C LYS A 479 -24.66 2.85 23.39
N THR A 480 -24.96 1.59 23.68
CA THR A 480 -24.53 0.35 23.02
C THR A 480 -24.93 0.31 21.53
N LEU A 481 -24.00 -0.10 20.66
CA LEU A 481 -24.30 -0.53 19.28
C LEU A 481 -24.44 -2.06 19.20
N PRO A 482 -25.24 -2.59 18.25
CA PRO A 482 -25.70 -3.98 18.26
C PRO A 482 -24.66 -4.95 17.68
N ARG A 483 -24.52 -6.09 18.36
CA ARG A 483 -23.98 -7.33 17.82
C ARG A 483 -24.99 -7.93 16.84
N ASN A 484 -24.62 -8.13 15.58
CA ASN A 484 -25.27 -9.12 14.75
C ASN A 484 -24.41 -10.38 14.69
N ARG A 485 -24.97 -11.46 15.25
CA ARG A 485 -24.68 -12.86 14.91
C ARG A 485 -25.48 -13.17 13.65
N GLU A 486 -24.85 -13.73 12.63
CA GLU A 486 -24.91 -15.15 12.23
C GLU A 486 -24.00 -15.37 11.03
#